data_AF-A0A4P6BCG8-F1
#
_entry.id   AF-A0A4P6BCG8-F1
#
_cell.length_a   1.000
_cell.length_b   1.000
_cell.length_c   1.000
_cell.angle_alpha   90.00
_cell.angle_beta   90.00
_cell.angle_gamma   90.00
#
_symmetry.space_group_name_H-M   'P 1'
#
loop_
_entity.id
_entity.type
_entity.pdbx_description
1 polymer ?
#
loop_
_entity_poly.entity_id
_entity_poly.type
_entity_poly.pdbx_seq_one_letter_code
_entity_poly.pdbx_strand_id
1 'polypeptide(L)'
;MISAIAREEVSMEKLKGRVMRIIFSNPANGYCVLSVRCPGQDVTAVGYMPSVRVEDEYEFTGTWKSHPKFGKQFAFSGYEVIMPSSKQGIIQYLCSVATGIGPVKAGRIVDTLGDDCLDKIQADPRVLEKVPGVTPEQAEEIHKALTENRVLAELTSLICGQGITPRLAAKIYQQYGAESLDIVKSNPYVLADEMFGVGFKTADRIARAVGIPEDSPYRLEAAVKWLLSEAGNDGHCYLRPSEILARLPEALGTRVEVAPVAEAVKALQERGEVVREGDCIYYAGMYEAEKEFAGRVRGMAERLSGSEAAQE
;
A
#
# COMPACT_ATOMS: atom_id res chain seq x y z
N MET A 1 -22.44 -14.70 41.07
CA MET A 1 -22.89 -13.58 40.21
C MET A 1 -21.66 -12.99 39.53
N ILE A 2 -21.29 -13.57 38.39
CA ILE A 2 -20.16 -13.08 37.58
C ILE A 2 -20.73 -12.02 36.66
N SER A 3 -20.24 -10.80 36.82
CA SER A 3 -20.67 -9.61 36.08
C SER A 3 -20.44 -9.81 34.59
N ALA A 4 -21.53 -9.71 33.84
CA ALA A 4 -21.53 -9.72 32.39
C ALA A 4 -20.91 -8.42 31.88
N ILE A 5 -19.67 -8.47 31.40
CA ILE A 5 -19.11 -7.43 30.55
C ILE A 5 -19.72 -7.65 29.17
N ALA A 6 -20.80 -6.93 28.89
CA ALA A 6 -21.35 -6.82 27.55
C ALA A 6 -20.22 -6.31 26.62
N ARG A 7 -19.84 -7.14 25.64
CA ARG A 7 -19.12 -6.67 24.47
C ARG A 7 -20.09 -5.75 23.74
N GLU A 8 -19.87 -4.43 23.81
CA GLU A 8 -20.50 -3.50 22.88
C GLU A 8 -20.08 -3.93 21.47
N GLU A 9 -21.02 -4.45 20.69
CA GLU A 9 -20.87 -4.58 19.25
C GLU A 9 -20.66 -3.18 18.70
N VAL A 10 -19.42 -2.85 18.35
CA VAL A 10 -19.08 -1.59 17.70
C VAL A 10 -19.61 -1.66 16.27
N SER A 11 -20.84 -1.19 16.07
CA SER A 11 -21.46 -1.12 14.75
C SER A 11 -20.72 -0.10 13.89
N MET A 12 -20.16 -0.57 12.77
CA MET A 12 -19.60 0.30 11.74
C MET A 12 -20.74 1.02 11.02
N GLU A 13 -20.79 2.33 11.16
CA GLU A 13 -21.78 3.21 10.53
C GLU A 13 -21.20 3.84 9.26
N LYS A 14 -22.10 4.26 8.35
CA LYS A 14 -21.76 5.04 7.15
C LYS A 14 -22.22 6.48 7.32
N LEU A 15 -21.34 7.43 7.01
CA LEU A 15 -21.61 8.86 7.04
C LEU A 15 -21.33 9.46 5.67
N LYS A 16 -22.37 10.00 5.01
CA LYS A 16 -22.25 10.73 3.75
C LYS A 16 -22.23 12.22 3.98
N GLY A 17 -21.27 12.92 3.40
CA GLY A 17 -21.26 14.37 3.44
C GLY A 17 -20.09 15.02 2.70
N ARG A 18 -20.19 16.34 2.56
CA ARG A 18 -19.21 17.18 1.87
C ARG A 18 -18.15 17.70 2.84
N VAL A 19 -16.87 17.54 2.53
CA VAL A 19 -15.79 18.10 3.35
C VAL A 19 -15.73 19.61 3.13
N MET A 20 -16.16 20.41 4.10
CA MET A 20 -16.19 21.88 3.98
C MET A 20 -14.83 22.52 4.27
N ARG A 21 -14.03 21.90 5.15
CA ARG A 21 -12.66 22.35 5.47
C ARG A 21 -11.89 21.28 6.23
N ILE A 22 -10.57 21.35 6.10
CA ILE A 22 -9.62 20.62 6.92
C ILE A 22 -9.37 21.46 8.18
N ILE A 23 -9.82 20.97 9.35
CA ILE A 23 -9.58 21.63 10.65
C ILE A 23 -8.13 21.41 11.08
N PHE A 24 -7.62 20.20 10.85
CA PHE A 24 -6.24 19.83 11.11
C PHE A 24 -5.82 18.73 10.14
N SER A 25 -4.57 18.75 9.68
CA SER A 25 -3.95 17.62 9.01
C SER A 25 -2.51 17.50 9.47
N ASN A 26 -2.06 16.25 9.62
CA ASN A 26 -0.66 15.91 9.80
C ASN A 26 -0.15 15.26 8.51
N PRO A 27 0.65 15.97 7.70
CA PRO A 27 1.16 15.46 6.44
C PRO A 27 2.03 14.19 6.58
N ALA A 28 2.68 14.00 7.74
CA ALA A 28 3.63 12.90 7.95
C ALA A 28 2.94 11.54 8.15
N ASN A 29 1.72 11.53 8.68
CA ASN A 29 0.96 10.30 8.92
C ASN A 29 -0.44 10.27 8.25
N GLY A 30 -0.86 11.37 7.62
CA GLY A 30 -2.17 11.50 6.97
C GLY A 30 -3.33 11.63 7.95
N TYR A 31 -3.08 11.81 9.25
CA TYR A 31 -4.14 12.04 10.22
C TYR A 31 -4.82 13.37 9.92
N CYS A 32 -6.14 13.38 9.81
CA CYS A 32 -6.90 14.59 9.55
C CYS A 32 -8.13 14.70 10.45
N VAL A 33 -8.51 15.95 10.68
CA VAL A 33 -9.74 16.35 11.36
C VAL A 33 -10.50 17.21 10.36
N LEU A 34 -11.68 16.75 9.97
CA LEU A 34 -12.47 17.29 8.88
C LEU A 34 -13.78 17.86 9.41
N SER A 35 -14.18 19.01 8.87
CA SER A 35 -15.53 19.54 9.02
C SER A 35 -16.37 19.02 7.84
N VAL A 36 -17.29 18.10 8.10
CA VAL A 36 -18.10 17.43 7.07
C VAL A 36 -19.55 17.89 7.17
N ARG A 37 -20.07 18.51 6.12
CA ARG A 37 -21.48 18.88 6.01
C ARG A 37 -22.30 17.67 5.60
N CYS A 38 -23.16 17.21 6.50
CA CYS A 38 -24.10 16.13 6.25
C CYS A 38 -25.53 16.70 6.15
N PRO A 39 -26.49 15.96 5.57
CA PRO A 39 -27.90 16.35 5.61
C PRO A 39 -28.37 16.56 7.06
N GLY A 40 -28.68 17.80 7.43
CA GLY A 40 -29.22 18.17 8.74
C GLY A 40 -28.22 18.54 9.84
N GLN A 41 -26.91 18.27 9.69
CA GLN A 41 -25.89 18.72 10.65
C GLN A 41 -24.47 18.70 10.06
N ASP A 42 -23.62 19.61 10.56
CA ASP A 42 -22.19 19.58 10.33
C ASP A 42 -21.54 18.65 11.38
N VAL A 43 -20.72 17.69 10.91
CA VAL A 43 -20.08 16.64 11.71
C VAL A 43 -18.57 16.83 11.68
N THR A 44 -17.90 16.58 12.81
CA THR A 44 -16.43 16.47 12.83
C THR A 44 -16.03 15.03 12.58
N ALA A 45 -15.33 14.76 11.47
CA ALA A 45 -14.81 13.45 11.13
C ALA A 45 -13.29 13.38 11.38
N VAL A 46 -12.81 12.30 12.00
CA VAL A 46 -11.39 12.10 12.33
C VAL A 46 -10.90 10.75 11.85
N GLY A 47 -9.71 10.71 11.28
CA GLY A 47 -9.16 9.47 10.71
C GLY A 47 -7.89 9.72 9.92
N TYR A 48 -7.52 8.76 9.08
CA TYR A 48 -6.32 8.82 8.26
C TYR A 48 -6.70 8.92 6.78
N MET A 49 -6.41 10.06 6.17
CA MET A 49 -6.69 10.36 4.78
C MET A 49 -5.57 11.26 4.22
N PRO A 50 -4.61 10.70 3.47
CA PRO A 50 -3.43 11.44 2.98
C PRO A 50 -3.75 12.60 2.05
N SER A 51 -4.80 12.46 1.22
CA SER A 51 -5.16 13.42 0.17
C SER A 51 -6.64 13.82 0.30
N VAL A 52 -6.95 14.65 1.31
CA VAL A 52 -8.29 15.20 1.49
C VAL A 52 -8.53 16.31 0.46
N ARG A 53 -9.64 16.26 -0.27
CA ARG A 53 -10.10 17.37 -1.10
C ARG A 53 -11.26 18.07 -0.41
N VAL A 54 -11.14 19.38 -0.24
CA VAL A 54 -12.22 20.22 0.28
C VAL A 54 -13.24 20.43 -0.85
N GLU A 55 -14.51 20.55 -0.49
CA GLU A 55 -15.69 20.60 -1.36
C GLU A 55 -16.09 19.29 -2.06
N ASP A 56 -15.28 18.23 -1.94
CA ASP A 56 -15.64 16.89 -2.40
C ASP A 56 -16.62 16.22 -1.41
N GLU A 57 -17.45 15.34 -1.95
CA GLU A 57 -18.39 14.54 -1.19
C GLU A 57 -17.79 13.15 -0.93
N TYR A 58 -17.99 12.63 0.28
CA TYR A 58 -17.39 11.38 0.72
C TYR A 58 -18.43 10.51 1.42
N GLU A 59 -18.30 9.19 1.26
CA GLU A 59 -18.91 8.21 2.15
C GLU A 59 -17.83 7.70 3.12
N PHE A 60 -17.92 8.08 4.39
CA PHE A 60 -17.03 7.60 5.44
C PHE A 60 -17.63 6.36 6.10
N THR A 61 -16.80 5.36 6.42
CA THR A 61 -17.19 4.20 7.23
C THR A 61 -16.43 4.20 8.55
N GLY A 62 -17.14 4.12 9.67
CA GLY A 62 -16.53 4.32 10.98
C GLY A 62 -17.47 4.24 12.16
N THR A 63 -17.08 4.88 13.26
CA THR A 63 -17.75 4.76 14.56
C THR A 63 -17.81 6.12 15.24
N TRP A 64 -18.87 6.38 16.01
CA TRP A 64 -18.94 7.60 16.82
C TRP A 64 -18.09 7.47 18.07
N LYS A 65 -17.25 8.47 18.34
CA LYS A 65 -16.46 8.59 19.57
C LYS A 65 -16.72 9.93 20.22
N SER A 66 -16.75 9.96 21.56
CA SER A 66 -16.82 11.19 22.32
C SER A 66 -15.44 11.55 22.84
N HIS A 67 -14.92 12.70 22.46
CA HIS A 67 -13.65 13.22 22.96
C HIS A 67 -13.90 14.17 24.14
N PRO A 68 -13.23 14.00 25.30
CA PRO A 68 -13.49 14.80 26.52
C PRO A 68 -13.41 16.32 26.32
N LYS A 69 -12.54 16.76 25.39
CA LYS A 69 -12.29 18.19 25.09
C LYS A 69 -13.00 18.71 23.84
N PHE A 70 -13.36 17.83 22.90
CA PHE A 70 -13.79 18.22 21.55
C PHE A 70 -15.19 17.72 21.18
N GLY A 71 -15.87 17.00 22.07
CA GLY A 71 -17.23 16.52 21.87
C GLY A 71 -17.32 15.31 20.94
N LYS A 72 -18.49 15.13 20.33
CA LYS A 72 -18.82 13.96 19.49
C LYS A 72 -18.14 14.07 18.13
N GLN A 73 -17.36 13.06 17.77
CA GLN A 73 -16.62 12.96 16.51
C GLN A 73 -16.91 11.62 15.83
N PHE A 74 -16.90 11.61 14.50
CA PHE A 74 -17.00 10.40 13.72
C PHE A 74 -15.59 9.89 13.40
N ALA A 75 -15.16 8.82 14.06
CA ALA A 75 -13.87 8.18 13.82
C ALA A 75 -13.98 7.22 12.63
N PHE A 76 -13.53 7.65 11.46
CA PHE A 76 -13.57 6.86 10.24
C PHE A 76 -12.32 5.98 10.09
N SER A 77 -12.52 4.79 9.54
CA SER A 77 -11.48 3.81 9.23
C SER A 77 -11.39 3.50 7.73
N GLY A 78 -12.44 3.84 6.98
CA GLY A 78 -12.46 3.83 5.53
C GLY A 78 -13.24 5.04 4.99
N TYR A 79 -12.98 5.40 3.75
CA TYR A 79 -13.69 6.44 3.04
C TYR A 79 -13.68 6.15 1.54
N GLU A 80 -14.73 6.57 0.85
CA GLU A 80 -14.82 6.57 -0.61
C GLU A 80 -15.14 7.99 -1.08
N VAL A 81 -14.44 8.45 -2.12
CA VAL A 81 -14.77 9.71 -2.80
C VAL A 81 -16.04 9.46 -3.60
N ILE A 82 -17.10 10.22 -3.31
CA ILE A 82 -18.27 10.28 -4.17
C ILE A 82 -17.92 11.27 -5.28
N MET A 83 -17.71 10.73 -6.49
CA MET A 83 -17.44 11.58 -7.66
C MET A 83 -18.57 12.60 -7.81
N PRO A 84 -18.25 13.88 -8.07
CA PRO A 84 -19.27 14.90 -8.16
C PRO A 84 -20.19 14.61 -9.34
N SER A 85 -21.49 14.49 -9.08
CA SER A 85 -22.52 14.35 -10.11
C SER A 85 -23.21 15.67 -10.43
N SER A 86 -22.94 16.72 -9.65
CA SER A 86 -23.45 18.07 -9.95
C SER A 86 -22.50 18.80 -10.89
N LYS A 87 -23.06 19.53 -11.86
CA LYS A 87 -22.31 20.37 -12.80
C LYS A 87 -21.26 21.27 -12.11
N GLN A 88 -21.61 21.90 -10.99
CA GLN A 88 -20.67 22.73 -10.23
C GLN A 88 -19.54 21.91 -9.60
N GLY A 89 -19.84 20.73 -9.04
CA GLY A 89 -18.82 19.86 -8.45
C GLY A 89 -17.83 19.34 -9.51
N ILE A 90 -18.35 18.94 -10.68
CA ILE A 90 -17.52 18.50 -11.80
C ILE A 90 -16.58 19.62 -12.27
N ILE A 91 -17.09 20.86 -12.37
CA ILE A 91 -16.28 22.02 -12.75
C ILE A 91 -15.12 22.22 -11.77
N GLN A 92 -15.40 22.20 -10.46
CA GLN A 92 -14.37 22.36 -9.44
C GLN A 92 -13.34 21.24 -9.46
N TYR A 93 -13.80 20.00 -9.62
CA TYR A 93 -12.92 18.84 -9.77
C TYR A 93 -11.95 19.01 -10.95
N LEU A 94 -12.48 19.33 -12.15
CA LEU A 94 -11.66 19.53 -13.36
C LEU A 94 -10.63 20.67 -13.19
N CYS A 95 -10.98 21.73 -12.47
CA CYS A 95 -10.06 22.82 -12.14
C CYS A 95 -8.93 22.39 -11.19
N SER A 96 -9.20 21.41 -10.31
CA SER A 96 -8.22 20.96 -9.31
C SER A 96 -7.20 19.96 -9.87
N VAL A 97 -7.54 19.25 -10.94
CA VAL A 97 -6.73 18.12 -11.45
C VAL A 97 -5.88 18.46 -12.68
N ALA A 98 -6.17 19.55 -13.37
CA ALA A 98 -5.48 19.91 -14.62
C ALA A 98 -5.08 21.39 -14.67
N THR A 99 -3.81 21.61 -14.97
CA THR A 99 -3.19 22.93 -15.01
C THR A 99 -3.76 23.74 -16.17
N GLY A 100 -4.19 24.97 -15.89
CA GLY A 100 -4.75 25.86 -16.93
C GLY A 100 -6.18 25.47 -17.39
N ILE A 101 -6.87 24.60 -16.66
CA ILE A 101 -8.32 24.43 -16.76
C ILE A 101 -8.99 25.30 -15.68
N GLY A 102 -9.38 26.51 -16.06
CA GLY A 102 -10.21 27.37 -15.21
C GLY A 102 -11.70 27.05 -15.31
N PRO A 103 -12.56 27.67 -14.47
CA PRO A 103 -13.99 27.39 -14.41
C PRO A 103 -14.72 27.52 -15.76
N VAL A 104 -14.26 28.44 -16.62
CA VAL A 104 -14.82 28.63 -17.96
C VAL A 104 -14.53 27.43 -18.86
N LYS A 105 -13.29 26.91 -18.85
CA LYS A 105 -12.88 25.78 -19.68
C LYS A 105 -13.50 24.48 -19.14
N ALA A 106 -13.49 24.29 -17.82
CA ALA A 106 -14.20 23.19 -17.17
C ALA A 106 -15.71 23.22 -17.47
N GLY A 107 -16.34 24.39 -17.45
CA GLY A 107 -17.74 24.56 -17.86
C GLY A 107 -18.00 24.07 -19.28
N ARG A 108 -17.13 24.41 -20.23
CA ARG A 108 -17.23 23.91 -21.61
C ARG A 108 -17.10 22.39 -21.72
N ILE A 109 -16.24 21.76 -20.91
CA ILE A 109 -16.12 20.30 -20.86
C ILE A 109 -17.47 19.70 -20.47
N VAL A 110 -18.08 20.20 -19.38
CA VAL A 110 -19.39 19.69 -18.92
C VAL A 110 -20.50 20.01 -19.93
N ASP A 111 -20.51 21.20 -20.54
CA ASP A 111 -21.50 21.58 -21.55
C ASP A 111 -21.41 20.71 -22.81
N THR A 112 -20.20 20.27 -23.19
CA THR A 112 -19.97 19.45 -24.39
C THR A 112 -20.23 17.97 -24.13
N LEU A 113 -19.84 17.46 -22.95
CA LEU A 113 -19.87 16.03 -22.65
C LEU A 113 -21.08 15.59 -21.84
N GLY A 114 -21.77 16.51 -21.16
CA GLY A 114 -22.92 16.24 -20.29
C GLY A 114 -22.55 15.97 -18.83
N ASP A 115 -23.55 15.64 -18.01
CA ASP A 115 -23.39 15.42 -16.57
C ASP A 115 -22.56 14.16 -16.24
N ASP A 116 -22.45 13.21 -17.17
CA ASP A 116 -21.64 11.99 -17.11
C ASP A 116 -20.23 12.18 -17.71
N CYS A 117 -19.75 13.43 -17.82
CA CYS A 117 -18.48 13.70 -18.50
C CYS A 117 -17.28 13.00 -17.86
N LEU A 118 -17.22 12.85 -16.53
CA LEU A 118 -16.10 12.19 -15.84
C LEU A 118 -16.01 10.71 -16.22
N ASP A 119 -17.15 10.02 -16.32
CA ASP A 119 -17.23 8.61 -16.73
C ASP A 119 -16.82 8.46 -18.20
N LYS A 120 -17.29 9.37 -19.07
CA LYS A 120 -16.90 9.40 -20.49
C LYS A 120 -15.40 9.61 -20.69
N ILE A 121 -14.81 10.56 -19.95
CA ILE A 121 -13.36 10.84 -20.02
C ILE A 121 -12.57 9.63 -19.52
N GLN A 122 -13.05 8.97 -18.47
CA GLN A 122 -12.42 7.77 -17.94
C GLN A 122 -12.49 6.57 -18.91
N ALA A 123 -13.58 6.43 -19.65
CA ALA A 123 -13.72 5.38 -20.66
C ALA A 123 -12.89 5.63 -21.92
N ASP A 124 -12.83 6.88 -22.38
CA ASP A 124 -12.02 7.28 -23.53
C ASP A 124 -11.53 8.73 -23.39
N PRO A 125 -10.23 8.98 -23.12
CA PRO A 125 -9.72 10.35 -22.99
C PRO A 125 -9.86 11.19 -24.27
N ARG A 126 -10.01 10.55 -25.44
CA ARG A 126 -10.15 11.25 -26.74
C ARG A 126 -11.44 12.05 -26.85
N VAL A 127 -12.42 11.83 -25.96
CA VAL A 127 -13.63 12.66 -25.91
C VAL A 127 -13.31 14.13 -25.62
N LEU A 128 -12.18 14.41 -24.94
CA LEU A 128 -11.73 15.77 -24.64
C LEU A 128 -11.22 16.53 -25.88
N GLU A 129 -10.80 15.84 -26.95
CA GLU A 129 -10.40 16.46 -28.22
C GLU A 129 -11.54 17.24 -28.88
N LYS A 130 -12.79 16.87 -28.57
CA LYS A 130 -13.99 17.55 -29.06
C LYS A 130 -14.26 18.87 -28.34
N VAL A 131 -13.57 19.14 -27.23
CA VAL A 131 -13.82 20.33 -26.39
C VAL A 131 -12.92 21.49 -26.81
N PRO A 132 -13.48 22.62 -27.29
CA PRO A 132 -12.67 23.75 -27.74
C PRO A 132 -11.79 24.34 -26.64
N GLY A 133 -10.48 24.32 -26.89
CA GLY A 133 -9.46 24.93 -26.03
C GLY A 133 -8.89 24.02 -24.95
N VAL A 134 -9.27 22.74 -24.90
CA VAL A 134 -8.56 21.72 -24.11
C VAL A 134 -7.37 21.23 -24.93
N THR A 135 -6.16 21.29 -24.38
CA THR A 135 -4.95 20.79 -25.04
C THR A 135 -4.78 19.28 -24.80
N PRO A 136 -4.00 18.55 -25.63
CA PRO A 136 -3.71 17.14 -25.37
C PRO A 136 -3.05 16.90 -24.00
N GLU A 137 -2.17 17.80 -23.57
CA GLU A 137 -1.53 17.74 -22.25
C GLU A 137 -2.56 17.87 -21.11
N GLN A 138 -3.51 18.80 -21.24
CA GLN A 138 -4.60 18.96 -20.27
C GLN A 138 -5.53 17.74 -20.25
N ALA A 139 -5.77 17.13 -21.40
CA ALA A 139 -6.59 15.92 -21.49
C ALA A 139 -5.92 14.75 -20.76
N GLU A 140 -4.60 14.60 -20.93
CA GLU A 140 -3.80 13.58 -20.25
C GLU A 140 -3.76 13.81 -18.73
N GLU A 141 -3.58 15.05 -18.27
CA GLU A 141 -3.63 15.37 -16.83
C GLU A 141 -4.97 14.98 -16.19
N ILE A 142 -6.10 15.33 -16.82
CA ILE A 142 -7.43 14.95 -16.34
C ILE A 142 -7.56 13.42 -16.29
N HIS A 143 -7.21 12.75 -17.37
CA HIS A 143 -7.33 11.30 -17.49
C HIS A 143 -6.48 10.56 -16.46
N LYS A 144 -5.23 11.01 -16.26
CA LYS A 144 -4.32 10.48 -15.25
C LYS A 144 -4.90 10.64 -13.84
N ALA A 145 -5.42 11.81 -13.50
CA ALA A 145 -6.01 12.06 -12.19
C ALA A 145 -7.27 11.21 -11.94
N LEU A 146 -8.13 11.04 -12.96
CA LEU A 146 -9.29 10.15 -12.88
C LEU A 146 -8.87 8.69 -12.69
N THR A 147 -7.86 8.25 -13.42
CA THR A 147 -7.31 6.89 -13.31
C THR A 147 -6.72 6.65 -11.93
N GLU A 148 -5.92 7.59 -11.42
CA GLU A 148 -5.33 7.55 -10.09
C GLU A 148 -6.39 7.42 -8.99
N ASN A 149 -7.42 8.29 -9.02
CA ASN A 149 -8.49 8.24 -8.03
C ASN A 149 -9.24 6.91 -8.05
N ARG A 150 -9.50 6.35 -9.24
CA ARG A 150 -10.18 5.05 -9.38
C ARG A 150 -9.33 3.92 -8.83
N VAL A 151 -8.07 3.83 -9.24
CA VAL A 151 -7.17 2.76 -8.82
C VAL A 151 -6.94 2.82 -7.31
N LEU A 152 -6.74 4.02 -6.75
CA LEU A 152 -6.63 4.21 -5.30
C LEU A 152 -7.89 3.79 -4.55
N ALA A 153 -9.07 4.15 -5.05
CA ALA A 153 -10.34 3.78 -4.43
C ALA A 153 -10.53 2.26 -4.45
N GLU A 154 -10.31 1.62 -5.59
CA GLU A 154 -10.41 0.16 -5.73
C GLU A 154 -9.39 -0.56 -4.83
N LEU A 155 -8.14 -0.10 -4.81
CA LEU A 155 -7.08 -0.69 -3.99
C LEU A 155 -7.41 -0.55 -2.50
N THR A 156 -7.88 0.62 -2.07
CA THR A 156 -8.30 0.88 -0.69
C THR A 156 -9.46 -0.04 -0.30
N SER A 157 -10.48 -0.14 -1.15
CA SER A 157 -11.64 -1.03 -0.93
C SER A 157 -11.20 -2.49 -0.80
N LEU A 158 -10.25 -2.92 -1.65
CA LEU A 158 -9.74 -4.28 -1.69
C LEU A 158 -8.93 -4.66 -0.43
N ILE A 159 -8.08 -3.76 0.07
CA ILE A 159 -7.09 -4.13 1.12
C ILE A 159 -7.43 -3.61 2.52
N CYS A 160 -8.15 -2.49 2.65
CA CYS A 160 -8.35 -1.85 3.97
C CYS A 160 -9.22 -2.65 4.94
N GLY A 161 -10.10 -3.53 4.44
CA GLY A 161 -10.95 -4.40 5.28
C GLY A 161 -10.18 -5.29 6.27
N GLN A 162 -8.90 -5.57 6.00
CA GLN A 162 -8.03 -6.39 6.86
C GLN A 162 -7.13 -5.56 7.79
N GLY A 163 -7.50 -4.31 8.09
CA GLY A 163 -6.70 -3.43 8.96
C GLY A 163 -5.42 -2.90 8.28
N ILE A 164 -5.41 -2.87 6.95
CA ILE A 164 -4.39 -2.19 6.17
C ILE A 164 -4.78 -0.73 6.01
N THR A 165 -3.85 0.18 6.22
CA THR A 165 -4.16 1.61 6.22
C THR A 165 -4.28 2.17 4.80
N PRO A 166 -5.15 3.16 4.54
CA PRO A 166 -5.19 3.88 3.27
C PRO A 166 -3.85 4.49 2.86
N ARG A 167 -2.97 4.79 3.83
CA ARG A 167 -1.60 5.23 3.58
C ARG A 167 -0.78 4.18 2.83
N LEU A 168 -0.94 2.90 3.16
CA LEU A 168 -0.23 1.84 2.45
C LEU A 168 -0.76 1.71 1.03
N ALA A 169 -2.07 1.80 0.81
CA ALA A 169 -2.65 1.82 -0.54
C ALA A 169 -2.08 2.96 -1.38
N ALA A 170 -2.00 4.17 -0.82
CA ALA A 170 -1.38 5.31 -1.48
C ALA A 170 0.10 5.07 -1.81
N LYS A 171 0.85 4.42 -0.91
CA LYS A 171 2.26 4.09 -1.13
C LYS A 171 2.45 3.05 -2.23
N ILE A 172 1.60 2.03 -2.29
CA ILE A 172 1.60 1.02 -3.37
C ILE A 172 1.34 1.72 -4.71
N TYR A 173 0.32 2.59 -4.77
CA TYR A 173 0.02 3.36 -5.97
C TYR A 173 1.17 4.26 -6.42
N GLN A 174 1.84 4.94 -5.49
CA GLN A 174 3.00 5.77 -5.83
C GLN A 174 4.15 4.97 -6.46
N GLN A 175 4.29 3.70 -6.10
CA GLN A 175 5.34 2.82 -6.63
C GLN A 175 4.96 2.23 -7.98
N TYR A 176 3.73 1.73 -8.13
CA TYR A 176 3.31 0.91 -9.28
C TYR A 176 2.25 1.56 -10.19
N GLY A 177 1.72 2.71 -9.81
CA GLY A 177 0.70 3.42 -10.59
C GLY A 177 -0.52 2.55 -10.90
N ALA A 178 -0.95 2.54 -12.15
CA ALA A 178 -2.11 1.79 -12.61
C ALA A 178 -1.98 0.25 -12.42
N GLU A 179 -0.74 -0.28 -12.41
CA GLU A 179 -0.47 -1.72 -12.27
C GLU A 179 -0.61 -2.22 -10.81
N SER A 180 -0.81 -1.29 -9.86
CA SER A 180 -0.90 -1.60 -8.43
C SER A 180 -1.94 -2.69 -8.12
N LEU A 181 -3.10 -2.63 -8.79
CA LEU A 181 -4.16 -3.61 -8.59
C LEU A 181 -3.75 -4.99 -9.08
N ASP A 182 -3.11 -5.08 -10.25
CA ASP A 182 -2.71 -6.35 -10.84
C ASP A 182 -1.61 -7.02 -10.04
N ILE A 183 -0.62 -6.24 -9.58
CA ILE A 183 0.46 -6.74 -8.71
C ILE A 183 -0.12 -7.28 -7.40
N VAL A 184 -1.00 -6.51 -6.77
CA VAL A 184 -1.62 -6.90 -5.48
C VAL A 184 -2.50 -8.14 -5.64
N LYS A 185 -3.26 -8.26 -6.74
CA LYS A 185 -4.13 -9.42 -7.00
C LYS A 185 -3.36 -10.66 -7.44
N SER A 186 -2.19 -10.52 -8.06
CA SER A 186 -1.39 -11.64 -8.59
C SER A 186 -0.35 -12.15 -7.59
N ASN A 187 0.52 -11.28 -7.11
CA ASN A 187 1.58 -11.61 -6.16
C ASN A 187 1.88 -10.43 -5.22
N PRO A 188 1.11 -10.28 -4.12
CA PRO A 188 1.32 -9.21 -3.16
C PRO A 188 2.61 -9.37 -2.34
N TYR A 189 3.32 -10.51 -2.43
CA TYR A 189 4.60 -10.70 -1.76
C TYR A 189 5.74 -9.89 -2.39
N VAL A 190 5.60 -9.46 -3.66
CA VAL A 190 6.51 -8.49 -4.30
C VAL A 190 6.63 -7.21 -3.47
N LEU A 191 5.55 -6.79 -2.81
CA LEU A 191 5.56 -5.62 -1.95
C LEU A 191 6.56 -5.77 -0.79
N ALA A 192 6.77 -6.99 -0.28
CA ALA A 192 7.73 -7.23 0.80
C ALA A 192 9.19 -7.13 0.31
N ASP A 193 9.44 -7.38 -0.97
CA ASP A 193 10.76 -7.33 -1.57
C ASP A 193 11.15 -5.91 -2.00
N GLU A 194 10.19 -5.17 -2.56
CA GLU A 194 10.47 -3.90 -3.24
C GLU A 194 10.09 -2.66 -2.41
N MET A 195 9.20 -2.78 -1.42
CA MET A 195 8.72 -1.61 -0.67
C MET A 195 9.27 -1.56 0.75
N PHE A 196 10.07 -0.52 1.03
CA PHE A 196 10.54 -0.23 2.38
C PHE A 196 9.38 -0.13 3.39
N GLY A 197 9.49 -0.80 4.53
CA GLY A 197 8.47 -0.79 5.58
C GLY A 197 7.23 -1.65 5.30
N VAL A 198 7.22 -2.41 4.20
CA VAL A 198 6.28 -3.52 3.99
C VAL A 198 7.07 -4.80 4.20
N GLY A 199 6.80 -5.50 5.30
CA GLY A 199 7.40 -6.81 5.55
C GLY A 199 6.46 -7.95 5.13
N PHE A 200 6.96 -9.18 5.18
CA PHE A 200 6.20 -10.40 4.89
C PHE A 200 4.83 -10.44 5.60
N LYS A 201 4.78 -10.13 6.90
CA LYS A 201 3.51 -10.15 7.66
C LYS A 201 2.45 -9.17 7.12
N THR A 202 2.87 -8.04 6.55
CA THR A 202 1.96 -7.08 5.94
C THR A 202 1.53 -7.57 4.55
N ALA A 203 2.47 -8.06 3.75
CA ALA A 203 2.17 -8.65 2.44
C ALA A 203 1.24 -9.87 2.56
N ASP A 204 1.45 -10.75 3.54
CA ASP A 204 0.60 -11.91 3.81
C ASP A 204 -0.82 -11.51 4.21
N ARG A 205 -0.98 -10.37 4.90
CA ARG A 205 -2.29 -9.81 5.22
C ARG A 205 -3.01 -9.28 3.98
N ILE A 206 -2.27 -8.63 3.08
CA ILE A 206 -2.78 -8.20 1.76
C ILE A 206 -3.17 -9.43 0.94
N ALA A 207 -2.33 -10.46 0.91
CA ALA A 207 -2.58 -11.72 0.21
C ALA A 207 -3.90 -12.37 0.63
N ARG A 208 -4.17 -12.45 1.94
CA ARG A 208 -5.45 -12.94 2.45
C ARG A 208 -6.62 -12.03 2.09
N ALA A 209 -6.44 -10.72 2.09
CA ALA A 209 -7.48 -9.75 1.72
C ALA A 209 -7.96 -9.94 0.27
N VAL A 210 -7.03 -10.26 -0.63
CA VAL A 210 -7.30 -10.43 -2.06
C VAL A 210 -7.59 -11.88 -2.47
N GLY A 211 -7.57 -12.81 -1.51
CA GLY A 211 -7.92 -14.21 -1.73
C GLY A 211 -6.80 -15.08 -2.32
N ILE A 212 -5.53 -14.73 -2.12
CA ILE A 212 -4.42 -15.62 -2.47
C ILE A 212 -4.51 -16.91 -1.63
N PRO A 213 -4.41 -18.10 -2.25
CA PRO A 213 -4.43 -19.37 -1.53
C PRO A 213 -3.33 -19.48 -0.46
N GLU A 214 -3.64 -20.12 0.66
CA GLU A 214 -2.69 -20.30 1.76
C GLU A 214 -1.50 -21.20 1.41
N ASP A 215 -1.67 -22.06 0.41
CA ASP A 215 -0.66 -22.97 -0.15
C ASP A 215 0.07 -22.38 -1.37
N SER A 216 -0.12 -21.09 -1.65
CA SER A 216 0.54 -20.39 -2.75
C SER A 216 2.07 -20.54 -2.66
N PRO A 217 2.76 -20.91 -3.76
CA PRO A 217 4.22 -21.02 -3.76
C PRO A 217 4.89 -19.67 -3.44
N TYR A 218 4.30 -18.56 -3.90
CA TYR A 218 4.79 -17.21 -3.60
C TYR A 218 4.79 -16.90 -2.10
N ARG A 219 3.79 -17.40 -1.36
CA ARG A 219 3.71 -17.24 0.09
C ARG A 219 4.85 -17.97 0.79
N LEU A 220 5.14 -19.19 0.34
CA LEU A 220 6.17 -20.02 0.92
C LEU A 220 7.57 -19.45 0.64
N GLU A 221 7.84 -19.05 -0.61
CA GLU A 221 9.07 -18.37 -1.00
C GLU A 221 9.31 -17.10 -0.18
N ALA A 222 8.28 -16.25 -0.05
CA ALA A 222 8.35 -15.02 0.73
C ALA A 222 8.59 -15.29 2.23
N ALA A 223 8.00 -16.34 2.79
CA ALA A 223 8.24 -16.75 4.17
C ALA A 223 9.67 -17.25 4.39
N VAL A 224 10.24 -18.01 3.45
CA VAL A 224 11.64 -18.46 3.51
C VAL A 224 12.59 -17.25 3.49
N LYS A 225 12.38 -16.31 2.56
CA LYS A 225 13.18 -15.07 2.51
C LYS A 225 13.07 -14.27 3.80
N TRP A 226 11.86 -14.13 4.34
CA TRP A 226 11.63 -13.43 5.59
C TRP A 226 12.37 -14.10 6.76
N LEU A 227 12.34 -15.43 6.87
CA LEU A 227 13.08 -16.15 7.91
C LEU A 227 14.59 -15.96 7.80
N LEU A 228 15.15 -15.99 6.59
CA LEU A 228 16.57 -15.72 6.36
C LEU A 228 16.93 -14.28 6.76
N SER A 229 16.07 -13.32 6.45
CA SER A 229 16.27 -11.92 6.85
C SER A 229 16.17 -11.72 8.36
N GLU A 230 15.21 -12.34 9.03
CA GLU A 230 15.07 -12.27 10.49
C GLU A 230 16.28 -12.93 11.19
N ALA A 231 16.75 -14.06 10.68
CA ALA A 231 17.95 -14.70 11.19
C ALA A 231 19.19 -13.80 11.05
N GLY A 232 19.26 -13.03 9.96
CA GLY A 232 20.25 -11.96 9.79
C GLY A 232 20.20 -10.90 10.89
N ASN A 233 18.99 -10.49 11.30
CA ASN A 233 18.80 -9.54 12.40
C ASN A 233 19.26 -10.14 13.76
N ASP A 234 19.16 -11.46 13.93
CA ASP A 234 19.66 -12.20 15.09
C ASP A 234 21.18 -12.51 15.02
N GLY A 235 21.87 -12.09 13.96
CA GLY A 235 23.31 -12.26 13.77
C GLY A 235 23.72 -13.56 13.05
N HIS A 236 22.78 -14.32 12.51
CA HIS A 236 23.07 -15.49 11.67
C HIS A 236 23.32 -15.07 10.22
N CYS A 237 24.32 -15.66 9.55
CA CYS A 237 24.55 -15.43 8.11
C CYS A 237 23.71 -16.35 7.21
N TYR A 238 23.34 -17.52 7.74
CA TYR A 238 22.57 -18.55 7.04
C TYR A 238 21.62 -19.27 8.01
N LEU A 239 20.72 -20.07 7.45
CA LEU A 239 19.96 -21.08 8.18
C LEU A 239 20.14 -22.44 7.52
N ARG A 240 20.06 -23.52 8.31
CA ARG A 240 20.00 -24.88 7.78
C ARG A 240 18.57 -25.22 7.33
N PRO A 241 18.38 -26.16 6.38
CA PRO A 241 17.04 -26.62 5.98
C PRO A 241 16.16 -27.07 7.15
N SER A 242 16.75 -27.74 8.15
CA SER A 242 16.05 -28.17 9.36
C SER A 242 15.55 -27.01 10.22
N GLU A 243 16.31 -25.91 10.28
CA GLU A 243 15.92 -24.70 11.01
C GLU A 243 14.80 -23.95 10.30
N ILE A 244 14.87 -23.86 8.96
CA ILE A 244 13.80 -23.26 8.15
C ILE A 244 12.50 -24.03 8.36
N LEU A 245 12.54 -25.38 8.25
CA LEU A 245 11.39 -26.25 8.47
C LEU A 245 10.81 -26.13 9.88
N ALA A 246 11.65 -25.91 10.90
CA ALA A 246 11.20 -25.75 12.28
C ALA A 246 10.50 -24.39 12.53
N ARG A 247 10.94 -23.31 11.87
CA ARG A 247 10.44 -21.95 12.07
C ARG A 247 9.25 -21.58 11.16
N LEU A 248 9.14 -22.19 9.98
CA LEU A 248 8.08 -21.90 9.00
C LEU A 248 6.64 -22.08 9.55
N PRO A 249 6.31 -23.10 10.36
CA PRO A 249 4.95 -23.26 10.86
C PRO A 249 4.47 -22.09 11.74
N GLU A 250 5.38 -21.48 12.51
CA GLU A 250 5.08 -20.29 13.30
C GLU A 250 4.87 -19.07 12.40
N ALA A 251 5.68 -18.93 11.35
CA ALA A 251 5.58 -17.84 10.38
C ALA A 251 4.27 -17.87 9.57
N LEU A 252 3.87 -19.07 9.13
CA LEU A 252 2.72 -19.28 8.25
C LEU A 252 1.41 -19.55 9.01
N GLY A 253 1.50 -19.96 10.27
CA GLY A 253 0.36 -20.39 11.08
C GLY A 253 -0.24 -21.73 10.67
N THR A 254 0.48 -22.52 9.85
CA THR A 254 0.02 -23.83 9.36
C THR A 254 1.18 -24.83 9.31
N ARG A 255 0.85 -26.13 9.22
CA ARG A 255 1.85 -27.17 9.01
C ARG A 255 2.41 -27.07 7.61
N VAL A 256 3.71 -27.33 7.47
CA VAL A 256 4.42 -27.23 6.20
C VAL A 256 5.09 -28.56 5.91
N GLU A 257 4.96 -29.01 4.66
CA GLU A 257 5.62 -30.22 4.18
C GLU A 257 7.02 -29.93 3.65
N VAL A 258 7.89 -30.93 3.69
CA VAL A 258 9.31 -30.77 3.28
C VAL A 258 9.44 -30.51 1.77
N ALA A 259 8.64 -31.20 0.94
CA ALA A 259 8.77 -31.10 -0.51
C ALA A 259 8.47 -29.69 -1.05
N PRO A 260 7.35 -29.03 -0.70
CA PRO A 260 7.09 -27.65 -1.11
C PRO A 260 8.18 -26.66 -0.68
N VAL A 261 8.75 -26.84 0.52
CA VAL A 261 9.83 -25.97 1.03
C VAL A 261 11.10 -26.14 0.20
N ALA A 262 11.45 -27.38 -0.15
CA ALA A 262 12.59 -27.66 -1.01
C ALA A 262 12.41 -27.05 -2.41
N GLU A 263 11.20 -27.13 -2.97
CA GLU A 263 10.85 -26.51 -4.25
C GLU A 263 10.94 -24.98 -4.19
N ALA A 264 10.40 -24.36 -3.13
CA ALA A 264 10.48 -22.92 -2.92
C ALA A 264 11.94 -22.43 -2.79
N VAL A 265 12.77 -23.13 -2.01
CA VAL A 265 14.21 -22.83 -1.91
C VAL A 265 14.87 -22.96 -3.28
N LYS A 266 14.57 -24.02 -4.04
CA LYS A 266 15.14 -24.22 -5.37
C LYS A 266 14.75 -23.09 -6.33
N ALA A 267 13.48 -22.68 -6.34
CA ALA A 267 13.02 -21.57 -7.17
C ALA A 267 13.71 -20.25 -6.80
N LEU A 268 13.88 -19.97 -5.51
CA LEU A 268 14.65 -18.80 -5.03
C LEU A 268 16.13 -18.85 -5.45
N GLN A 269 16.72 -20.04 -5.46
CA GLN A 269 18.10 -20.24 -5.94
C GLN A 269 18.24 -20.02 -7.44
N GLU A 270 17.29 -20.52 -8.25
CA GLU A 270 17.27 -20.33 -9.69
C GLU A 270 17.14 -18.83 -10.06
N ARG A 271 16.46 -18.05 -9.22
CA ARG A 271 16.37 -16.58 -9.35
C ARG A 271 17.53 -15.81 -8.71
N GLY A 272 18.47 -16.50 -8.05
CA GLY A 272 19.63 -15.89 -7.41
C GLY A 272 19.33 -15.08 -6.14
N GLU A 273 18.14 -15.25 -5.56
CA GLU A 273 17.73 -14.56 -4.32
C GLU A 273 18.30 -15.25 -3.07
N VAL A 274 18.58 -16.55 -3.19
CA VAL A 274 19.11 -17.41 -2.13
C VAL A 274 20.30 -18.20 -2.67
N VAL A 275 21.31 -18.40 -1.84
CA VAL A 275 22.48 -19.22 -2.16
C VAL A 275 22.53 -20.41 -1.20
N ARG A 276 22.89 -21.59 -1.71
CA ARG A 276 23.13 -22.77 -0.87
C ARG A 276 24.58 -23.20 -0.98
N GLU A 277 25.23 -23.33 0.16
CA GLU A 277 26.58 -23.87 0.29
C GLU A 277 26.55 -25.03 1.29
N GLY A 278 26.63 -26.27 0.78
CA GLY A 278 26.43 -27.47 1.59
C GLY A 278 25.04 -27.53 2.24
N ASP A 279 25.02 -27.55 3.58
CA ASP A 279 23.81 -27.57 4.41
C ASP A 279 23.36 -26.16 4.87
N CYS A 280 23.98 -25.11 4.34
CA CYS A 280 23.70 -23.72 4.69
C CYS A 280 22.93 -23.04 3.56
N ILE A 281 21.82 -22.38 3.90
CA ILE A 281 21.00 -21.57 2.99
C ILE A 281 21.15 -20.11 3.41
N TYR A 282 21.61 -19.28 2.49
CA TYR A 282 21.91 -17.87 2.68
C TYR A 282 20.91 -17.01 1.92
N TYR A 283 20.58 -15.85 2.47
CA TYR A 283 20.11 -14.76 1.64
C TYR A 283 21.26 -14.29 0.73
N ALA A 284 21.04 -14.07 -0.56
CA ALA A 284 22.12 -13.81 -1.51
C ALA A 284 22.98 -12.60 -1.10
N GLY A 285 22.37 -11.52 -0.63
CA GLY A 285 23.09 -10.35 -0.14
C GLY A 285 23.99 -10.64 1.07
N MET A 286 23.59 -11.56 1.96
CA MET A 286 24.41 -11.97 3.11
C MET A 286 25.58 -12.85 2.69
N TYR A 287 25.37 -13.74 1.72
CA TYR A 287 26.44 -14.57 1.18
C TYR A 287 27.55 -13.74 0.53
N GLU A 288 27.17 -12.76 -0.29
CA GLU A 288 28.13 -11.85 -0.91
C GLU A 288 28.87 -11.00 0.13
N ALA A 289 28.16 -10.50 1.15
CA ALA A 289 28.77 -9.78 2.24
C ALA A 289 29.78 -10.64 3.03
N GLU A 290 29.44 -11.90 3.32
CA GLU A 290 30.33 -12.85 4.01
C GLU A 290 31.60 -13.12 3.18
N LYS A 291 31.45 -13.36 1.88
CA LYS A 291 32.57 -13.57 0.96
C LYS A 291 33.48 -12.36 0.85
N GLU A 292 32.89 -11.17 0.70
CA GLU A 292 33.64 -9.93 0.61
C GLU A 292 34.43 -9.67 1.90
N PHE A 293 33.79 -9.87 3.05
CA PHE A 293 34.45 -9.75 4.35
C PHE A 293 35.61 -10.72 4.49
N ALA A 294 35.39 -12.01 4.20
CA ALA A 294 36.42 -13.04 4.25
C ALA A 294 37.59 -12.72 3.29
N GLY A 295 37.30 -12.22 2.09
CA GLY A 295 38.30 -11.80 1.11
C GLY A 295 39.15 -10.63 1.60
N ARG A 296 38.52 -9.61 2.21
CA ARG A 296 39.22 -8.46 2.79
C ARG A 296 40.13 -8.87 3.94
N VAL A 297 39.64 -9.73 4.84
CA VAL A 297 40.43 -10.25 5.98
C VAL A 297 41.63 -11.06 5.49
N ARG A 298 41.44 -11.93 4.50
CA ARG A 298 42.52 -12.69 3.88
C ARG A 298 43.58 -11.77 3.28
N GLY A 299 43.16 -10.77 2.51
CA GLY A 299 44.08 -9.80 1.91
C GLY A 299 44.85 -8.97 2.95
N MET A 300 44.26 -8.69 4.12
CA MET A 300 44.97 -8.06 5.23
C MET A 300 46.01 -9.00 5.85
N ALA A 301 45.65 -10.26 6.08
CA ALA A 301 46.55 -11.27 6.63
C ALA A 301 47.77 -11.53 5.72
N GLU A 302 47.54 -11.64 4.40
CA GLU A 302 48.62 -11.85 3.42
C GLU A 302 49.62 -10.69 3.39
N ARG A 303 49.14 -9.44 3.49
CA ARG A 303 50.01 -8.25 3.56
C ARG A 303 50.85 -8.20 4.83
N LEU A 304 50.30 -8.64 5.96
CA LEU A 304 51.04 -8.75 7.23
C LEU A 304 52.16 -9.80 7.11
N SER A 305 51.86 -10.98 6.58
CA SER A 305 52.87 -12.03 6.38
C SER A 305 53.95 -11.67 5.34
N GLY A 306 53.60 -10.91 4.30
CA GLY A 306 54.57 -10.43 3.30
C GLY A 306 55.46 -9.29 3.79
N SER A 307 55.01 -8.52 4.79
CA SER A 307 55.81 -7.45 5.42
C SER A 307 56.87 -8.02 6.37
N GLU A 308 56.61 -9.14 7.04
CA GLU A 308 57.58 -9.82 7.91
C GLU A 308 58.69 -10.50 7.09
N ALA A 309 58.36 -11.09 5.93
CA ALA A 309 59.33 -11.73 5.04
C ALA A 309 60.23 -10.74 4.26
N ALA A 310 59.92 -9.43 4.27
CA ALA A 310 60.72 -8.39 3.62
C ALA A 310 61.65 -7.64 4.60
N GLN A 311 61.62 -7.99 5.88
CA GLN A 311 62.47 -7.41 6.93
C GLN A 311 63.60 -8.35 7.41
N GLU A 312 63.68 -9.58 6.89
CA GLU A 312 64.85 -10.48 6.99
C GLU A 312 65.69 -10.43 5.70
#